data_AF-A0A8J3IF08-F1
#
_entry.id   AF-A0A8J3IF08-F1
#
_cell.length_a   1.000
_cell.length_b   1.000
_cell.length_c   1.000
_cell.angle_alpha   90.00
_cell.angle_beta   90.00
_cell.angle_gamma   90.00
#
_symmetry.space_group_name_H-M   'P 1'
#
loop_
_entity.id
_entity.type
_entity.pdbx_description
1 polymer ?
#
loop_
_entity_poly.entity_id
_entity_poly.type
_entity_poly.pdbx_seq_one_letter_code
_entity_poly.pdbx_strand_id
1 'polypeptide(L)' 'MLYVKNVPLFERILRALLGLALAASALFIFLQYASFAWPGILLLLSGLFIAATGFLGWCPACAMVGRKLKSNQHIQ' A
#
# COMPACT_ATOMS: atom_id res chain seq x y z
N MET A 1 1.18 0.31 -23.37
CA MET A 1 2.06 0.57 -22.20
C MET A 1 1.35 0.03 -20.96
N LEU A 2 1.76 -1.14 -20.44
CA LEU A 2 1.05 -1.81 -19.33
C LEU A 2 1.40 -1.24 -17.94
N TYR A 3 2.40 -0.37 -17.83
CA TYR A 3 2.78 0.29 -16.59
C TYR A 3 2.64 1.80 -16.69
N VAL A 4 1.49 2.32 -16.25
CA VAL A 4 1.25 3.76 -16.12
C VAL A 4 1.08 4.06 -14.64
N LYS A 5 2.03 4.79 -14.06
CA LYS A 5 1.87 5.28 -12.68
C LYS A 5 0.59 6.12 -12.62
N ASN A 6 -0.23 5.91 -11.61
CA ASN A 6 -1.50 6.64 -11.43
C ASN A 6 -1.57 7.40 -10.09
N VAL A 7 -0.45 7.43 -9.35
CA VAL A 7 -0.35 7.96 -7.98
C VAL A 7 0.90 8.83 -7.84
N PRO A 8 0.80 10.07 -7.33
CA PRO A 8 1.93 10.99 -7.20
C PRO A 8 2.89 10.53 -6.08
N LEU A 9 4.11 11.07 -6.04
CA LEU A 9 5.14 10.60 -5.10
C LEU A 9 4.69 10.70 -3.63
N PHE A 10 4.02 11.78 -3.26
CA PHE A 10 3.52 11.97 -1.90
C PHE A 10 2.57 10.85 -1.44
N GLU A 11 1.56 10.51 -2.25
CA GLU A 11 0.63 9.41 -1.96
C GLU A 11 1.33 8.05 -1.94
N ARG A 12 2.38 7.87 -2.76
CA ARG A 12 3.19 6.64 -2.77
C ARG A 12 3.95 6.47 -1.46
N ILE A 13 4.59 7.53 -0.97
CA ILE A 13 5.32 7.53 0.30
C ILE A 13 4.35 7.25 1.45
N LEU A 14 3.21 7.95 1.51
CA LEU A 14 2.20 7.71 2.54
C LEU A 14 1.70 6.26 2.54
N ARG A 15 1.44 5.67 1.38
CA ARG A 15 1.00 4.27 1.30
C ARG A 15 2.08 3.28 1.72
N ALA A 16 3.33 3.52 1.34
CA ALA A 16 4.44 2.70 1.80
C ALA A 16 4.54 2.74 3.33
N LEU A 17 4.51 3.94 3.93
CA LEU A 17 4.61 4.10 5.39
C LEU A 17 3.42 3.49 6.12
N LEU A 18 2.18 3.78 5.69
CA LEU A 18 0.97 3.27 6.33
C LEU A 18 0.83 1.75 6.16
N GLY A 19 1.14 1.22 4.97
CA GLY A 19 1.10 -0.23 4.73
C GLY A 19 2.13 -0.99 5.57
N LEU A 20 3.35 -0.45 5.68
CA LEU A 20 4.39 -1.02 6.55
C LEU A 20 4.02 -0.91 8.03
N ALA A 21 3.46 0.21 8.47
CA ALA A 21 2.98 0.38 9.85
C ALA A 21 1.87 -0.63 10.19
N LEU A 22 0.94 -0.87 9.26
CA LEU A 22 -0.13 -1.85 9.42
C LEU A 22 0.41 -3.30 9.46
N ALA A 23 1.36 -3.63 8.60
CA ALA A 23 2.02 -4.93 8.61
C ALA A 23 2.83 -5.15 9.90
N ALA A 24 3.53 -4.13 10.38
CA ALA A 24 4.27 -4.16 11.62
C ALA A 24 3.36 -4.31 12.84
N SER A 25 2.22 -3.62 12.88
CA SER A 25 1.25 -3.77 13.97
C SER A 25 0.61 -5.16 14.00
N ALA A 26 0.29 -5.72 12.83
CA ALA A 26 -0.18 -7.10 12.71
C ALA A 26 0.85 -8.10 13.26
N LEU A 27 2.13 -7.90 12.94
CA LEU A 27 3.22 -8.74 13.44
C LEU A 27 3.45 -8.58 14.95
N PHE A 28 3.38 -7.35 15.46
CA PHE A 28 3.52 -7.09 16.90
C PHE A 28 2.39 -7.74 17.71
N ILE A 29 1.15 -7.63 17.25
CA ILE A 29 0.00 -8.30 17.84
C ILE A 29 0.21 -9.82 17.80
N PHE A 30 0.69 -10.37 16.68
CA PHE A 30 0.99 -11.79 16.58
C PHE A 30 2.00 -12.24 17.63
N LEU A 31 3.12 -11.53 17.79
CA LEU A 31 4.16 -11.86 18.77
C LEU A 31 3.64 -11.82 20.21
N GLN A 32 2.73 -10.89 20.52
CA GLN A 32 2.21 -10.71 21.88
C GLN A 32 1.14 -11.74 22.27
N TYR A 33 0.28 -12.14 21.33
CA TYR A 33 -0.90 -12.98 21.62
C TYR A 33 -0.77 -14.41 21.08
N ALA A 34 0.36 -14.75 20.45
CA ALA A 34 0.71 -16.07 19.89
C ALA A 34 -0.38 -16.72 19.01
N SER A 35 -1.32 -15.92 18.50
CA SER A 35 -2.50 -16.39 17.79
C SER A 35 -2.53 -15.73 16.41
N PHE A 36 -2.08 -16.47 15.39
CA PHE A 36 -2.43 -16.16 14.00
C PHE A 36 -3.88 -16.56 13.76
N ALA A 37 -4.81 -15.86 14.41
CA ALA A 37 -6.20 -15.92 14.01
C ALA A 37 -6.31 -15.37 12.58
N TRP A 38 -7.27 -15.90 11.80
CA TRP A 38 -7.56 -15.47 10.43
C TRP A 38 -7.53 -13.93 10.22
N PRO A 39 -8.04 -13.10 11.16
CA PRO A 39 -7.96 -11.64 11.04
C PRO A 39 -6.53 -11.08 11.00
N GLY A 40 -5.58 -11.66 11.74
CA GLY A 40 -4.19 -11.18 11.78
C GLY A 40 -3.45 -11.42 10.46
N ILE A 41 -3.72 -12.56 9.80
CA ILE A 41 -3.17 -12.86 8.48
C ILE A 41 -3.73 -11.89 7.44
N LEU A 42 -5.04 -11.65 7.45
CA LEU A 42 -5.67 -10.68 6.55
C LEU A 42 -5.12 -9.26 6.75
N LEU A 43 -4.90 -8.86 8.01
CA LEU A 43 -4.34 -7.55 8.32
C LEU A 43 -2.90 -7.42 7.81
N LEU A 44 -2.07 -8.46 8.00
CA LEU A 44 -0.70 -8.48 7.50
C LEU A 44 -0.68 -8.39 5.96
N LEU A 45 -1.48 -9.22 5.28
CA LEU A 45 -1.56 -9.23 3.81
C LEU A 45 -2.08 -7.91 3.25
N SER A 46 -3.10 -7.31 3.86
CA SER A 46 -3.60 -6.00 3.45
C SER A 46 -2.56 -4.89 3.63
N GLY A 47 -1.81 -4.89 4.75
CA GLY A 47 -0.72 -3.95 4.98
C GLY A 47 0.39 -4.07 3.93
N LEU A 48 0.82 -5.29 3.65
CA LEU A 48 1.80 -5.58 2.59
C LEU A 48 1.32 -5.15 1.21
N PHE A 49 0.05 -5.42 0.88
CA PHE A 49 -0.53 -5.03 -0.40
C PHE A 49 -0.56 -3.51 -0.54
N ILE A 50 -1.00 -2.78 0.50
CA ILE A 50 -1.00 -1.31 0.51
C ILE A 50 0.43 -0.77 0.32
N ALA A 51 1.41 -1.31 1.05
CA ALA A 51 2.81 -0.92 0.91
C ALA A 51 3.31 -1.12 -0.53
N ALA A 52 3.02 -2.29 -1.13
CA ALA A 52 3.37 -2.59 -2.52
C ALA A 52 2.79 -1.58 -3.51
N THR A 53 1.55 -1.11 -3.31
CA THR A 53 0.97 -0.06 -4.17
C THR A 53 1.72 1.27 -4.08
N GLY A 54 2.33 1.58 -2.93
CA GLY A 54 3.22 2.74 -2.75
C GLY A 54 4.52 2.57 -3.54
N PHE A 55 5.20 1.44 -3.35
CA PHE A 55 6.45 1.12 -4.05
C PHE A 55 6.30 1.11 -5.56
N LEU A 56 5.27 0.44 -6.08
CA LEU A 56 4.99 0.40 -7.52
C LEU A 56 4.48 1.76 -8.02
N GLY A 57 3.70 2.50 -7.23
CA GLY A 57 3.05 3.73 -7.71
C GLY A 57 1.87 3.46 -8.65
N TRP A 58 1.32 2.26 -8.52
CA TRP A 58 0.08 1.86 -9.14
C TRP A 58 -0.91 1.41 -8.07
N CYS A 59 -2.12 1.95 -8.11
CA CYS A 59 -3.19 1.57 -7.20
C CYS A 59 -4.45 1.16 -7.99
N PRO A 60 -4.97 -0.07 -7.76
CA PRO A 60 -6.13 -0.58 -8.50
C PRO A 60 -7.38 0.24 -8.24
N ALA A 61 -7.64 0.66 -7.00
CA ALA A 61 -8.79 1.49 -6.66
C ALA A 61 -8.76 2.84 -7.41
N CYS A 62 -7.61 3.52 -7.44
CA CYS A 62 -7.47 4.76 -8.19
C CYS A 62 -7.60 4.54 -9.71
N ALA A 63 -7.17 3.39 -10.23
CA ALA A 63 -7.29 3.04 -11.63
C ALA A 63 -8.76 2.77 -12.03
N MET A 64 -9.53 2.09 -11.18
CA MET A 64 -10.97 1.84 -11.38
C MET A 64 -11.78 3.14 -11.43
N VAL A 65 -11.34 4.18 -10.71
CA VAL A 65 -11.94 5.54 -10.76
C VAL A 65 -11.40 6.38 -11.93
N GLY A 66 -10.53 5.82 -12.78
CA GLY A 66 -10.01 6.49 -13.97
C GLY A 66 -8.89 7.51 -13.71
N ARG A 67 -8.32 7.55 -12.50
CA ARG A 67 -7.27 8.54 -12.16
C ARG A 67 -6.00 8.30 -12.96
N LYS A 68 -5.39 9.38 -13.47
CA LYS A 68 -4.12 9.36 -14.21
C LYS A 68 -3.17 10.44 -13.68
N LEU A 69 -1.86 10.17 -13.74
CA LEU A 69 -0.85 11.18 -13.39
C LEU A 69 -0.68 12.19 -14.52
N LYS A 70 -0.65 13.47 -14.17
CA LYS A 70 -0.30 14.56 -15.08
C LYS A 70 1.22 14.65 -15.21
N SER A 71 1.76 14.99 -16.37
CA SER A 71 3.22 14.92 -16.63
C SER A 71 4.07 15.75 -15.66
N ASN A 72 3.53 16.85 -15.12
CA ASN A 72 4.24 17.71 -14.16
C ASN A 72 4.30 17.13 -12.73
N GLN A 73 3.65 15.99 -12.47
CA GLN A 73 3.59 15.33 -11.16
C GLN A 73 4.50 14.08 -11.10
N HIS A 74 5.39 13.91 -12.09
CA HIS A 74 6.36 12.83 -12.13
C HIS A 74 7.62 13.09 -11.30
N ILE A 75 7.86 14.35 -10.91
CA ILE A 75 9.14 14.86 -10.37
C ILE A 75 8.99 15.44 -8.93
N GLN A 76 7.76 15.70 -8.48
CA GLN A 76 7.46 16.09 -7.09
C GLN A 76 6.98 14.90 -6.28
#